data_AF-A0A3C0SQ49-F1
#
_entry.id   AF-A0A3C0SQ49-F1
#
_cell.length_a   1.000
_cell.length_b   1.000
_cell.length_c   1.000
_cell.angle_alpha   90.00
_cell.angle_beta   90.00
_cell.angle_gamma   90.00
#
_symmetry.space_group_name_H-M   'P 1'
#
loop_
_entity.id
_entity.type
_entity.pdbx_description
1 polymer ?
#
loop_
_entity_poly.entity_id
_entity_poly.type
_entity_poly.pdbx_seq_one_letter_code
_entity_poly.pdbx_strand_id
1 'polypeptide(L)'
;MKCTSKITRKYITKSDDEWSVSLRAFVQAIQGYELNKGNFLSFAELIIRRRLIDYLRLQKKYNLELSVNPAIFNCQLDENEDDKDIALGLAVAEKVCQEDNYTLKFEIEAANEAFSH
;
A
#
# COMPACT_ATOMS: atom_id res chain seq x y z
N MET A 1 -6.67 13.12 -20.47
CA MET A 1 -6.99 13.85 -19.22
C MET A 1 -5.75 14.57 -18.73
N LYS A 2 -5.56 15.84 -19.11
CA LYS A 2 -4.35 16.60 -18.75
C LYS A 2 -4.28 16.95 -17.26
N CYS A 3 -5.43 17.07 -16.59
CA CYS A 3 -5.51 17.32 -15.16
C CYS A 3 -4.91 16.16 -14.33
N THR A 4 -5.10 14.91 -14.76
CA THR A 4 -4.57 13.73 -14.06
C THR A 4 -3.05 13.79 -13.91
N SER A 5 -2.30 14.00 -15.00
CA SER A 5 -0.83 14.08 -14.95
C SER A 5 -0.32 15.24 -14.09
N LYS A 6 -1.04 16.36 -14.05
CA LYS A 6 -0.72 17.49 -13.16
C LYS A 6 -0.89 17.12 -11.68
N ILE A 7 -1.94 16.36 -11.36
CA ILE A 7 -2.28 15.97 -9.99
C ILE A 7 -1.34 14.89 -9.47
N THR A 8 -1.04 13.89 -10.30
CA THR A 8 -0.15 12.75 -9.94
C THR A 8 1.34 13.11 -10.03
N ARG A 9 1.69 14.25 -10.67
CA ARG A 9 3.07 14.68 -10.94
C ARG A 9 3.89 13.67 -11.75
N LYS A 10 3.23 12.79 -12.50
CA LYS A 10 3.85 11.82 -13.40
C LYS A 10 3.14 11.80 -14.74
N TYR A 11 3.84 11.37 -15.79
CA TYR A 11 3.18 11.04 -17.06
C TYR A 11 2.27 9.82 -16.83
N ILE A 12 1.08 9.84 -17.43
CA ILE A 12 0.07 8.80 -17.23
C ILE A 12 -0.27 8.20 -18.59
N THR A 13 -0.20 6.88 -18.67
CA THR A 13 -0.60 6.08 -19.81
C THR A 13 -1.99 5.50 -19.59
N LYS A 14 -2.60 4.91 -20.64
CA LYS A 14 -3.91 4.27 -20.52
C LYS A 14 -3.90 2.98 -19.68
N SER A 15 -2.73 2.40 -19.48
CA SER A 15 -2.55 1.18 -18.69
C SER A 15 -2.43 1.47 -17.19
N ASP A 16 -2.27 2.73 -16.80
CA ASP A 16 -2.11 3.10 -15.40
C ASP A 16 -3.46 3.15 -14.68
N ASP A 17 -3.47 2.72 -13.43
CA ASP A 17 -4.68 2.75 -12.60
C ASP A 17 -5.22 4.17 -12.43
N GLU A 18 -4.36 5.19 -12.30
CA GLU A 18 -4.78 6.58 -12.16
C GLU A 18 -5.56 7.08 -13.38
N TRP A 19 -5.29 6.53 -14.58
CA TRP A 19 -6.09 6.82 -15.77
C TRP A 19 -7.52 6.29 -15.60
N SER A 20 -7.66 5.04 -15.15
CA SER A 20 -8.97 4.40 -14.93
C SER A 20 -9.76 5.12 -13.83
N VAL A 21 -9.10 5.52 -12.74
CA VAL A 21 -9.70 6.28 -11.63
C VAL A 21 -10.20 7.64 -12.12
N SER A 22 -9.39 8.33 -12.92
CA SER A 22 -9.76 9.63 -13.49
C SER A 22 -10.96 9.52 -14.43
N LEU A 23 -10.99 8.47 -15.27
CA LEU A 23 -12.10 8.24 -16.19
C LEU A 23 -13.41 7.98 -15.44
N ARG A 24 -13.37 7.14 -14.40
CA ARG A 24 -14.53 6.87 -13.54
C ARG A 24 -15.02 8.13 -12.84
N ALA A 25 -14.10 8.96 -12.33
CA ALA A 25 -14.42 10.24 -11.69
C ALA A 25 -15.06 11.24 -12.67
N PHE A 26 -14.63 11.24 -13.93
CA PHE A 26 -15.22 12.09 -14.96
C PHE A 26 -16.65 11.68 -15.31
N VAL A 27 -16.94 10.37 -15.39
CA VAL A 27 -18.31 9.88 -15.56
C VAL A 27 -19.20 10.33 -14.39
N GLN A 28 -18.70 10.24 -13.15
CA GLN A 28 -19.41 10.75 -11.96
C GLN A 28 -19.66 12.27 -12.06
N ALA A 29 -18.69 13.03 -12.58
CA ALA A 29 -18.88 14.46 -12.78
C ALA A 29 -19.96 14.77 -13.82
N ILE A 30 -20.05 14.00 -14.92
CA ILE A 30 -21.11 14.14 -15.91
C ILE A 30 -22.48 13.88 -15.27
N GLN A 31 -22.60 12.80 -14.50
CA GLN A 31 -23.86 12.40 -13.88
C GLN A 31 -24.32 13.35 -12.76
N GLY A 32 -23.37 13.91 -12.01
CA GLY A 32 -23.65 14.79 -10.86
C GLY A 32 -23.63 16.29 -11.19
N TYR A 33 -23.45 16.67 -12.45
CA TYR A 33 -23.41 18.07 -12.83
C TYR A 33 -24.81 18.67 -12.92
N GLU A 34 -24.96 19.88 -12.38
CA GLU A 34 -26.17 20.68 -12.51
C GLU A 34 -25.79 22.03 -13.11
N LEU A 35 -26.53 22.45 -14.15
CA LEU A 35 -26.27 23.69 -14.89
C LEU A 35 -26.24 24.94 -13.98
N ASN A 36 -27.07 24.93 -12.93
CA ASN A 36 -27.23 26.04 -12.00
C ASN A 36 -26.05 26.18 -11.00
N LYS A 37 -25.15 25.20 -10.93
CA LYS A 37 -24.05 25.14 -9.95
C LYS A 37 -22.71 25.66 -10.49
N GLY A 38 -22.69 26.24 -11.69
CA GLY A 38 -21.51 26.87 -12.29
C GLY A 38 -20.88 26.04 -13.42
N ASN A 39 -19.60 26.28 -13.72
CA ASN A 39 -18.92 25.69 -14.88
C ASN A 39 -18.62 24.19 -14.70
N PHE A 40 -19.00 23.37 -15.68
CA PHE A 40 -18.76 21.93 -15.70
C PHE A 40 -17.27 21.57 -15.59
N LEU A 41 -16.38 22.28 -16.30
CA LEU A 41 -14.96 21.91 -16.32
C LEU A 41 -14.32 22.04 -14.95
N SER A 42 -14.64 23.11 -14.22
CA SER A 42 -14.16 23.34 -12.85
C SER A 42 -14.71 22.28 -11.88
N PHE A 43 -15.97 21.89 -12.04
CA PHE A 43 -16.58 20.82 -11.27
C PHE A 43 -15.95 19.45 -11.56
N ALA A 44 -15.77 19.10 -12.83
CA ALA A 44 -15.14 17.85 -13.24
C ALA A 44 -13.69 17.76 -12.74
N GLU A 45 -12.92 18.84 -12.84
CA GLU A 45 -11.56 18.90 -12.28
C GLU A 45 -11.56 18.70 -10.76
N LEU A 46 -12.53 19.27 -10.05
CA LEU A 46 -12.69 19.06 -8.61
C LEU A 46 -12.95 17.59 -8.25
N ILE A 47 -13.88 16.95 -8.94
CA ILE A 47 -14.23 15.54 -8.70
C ILE A 47 -13.06 14.61 -9.04
N ILE A 48 -12.41 14.81 -10.21
CA ILE A 48 -11.23 14.03 -10.62
C ILE A 48 -10.11 14.18 -9.59
N ARG A 49 -9.83 15.42 -9.14
CA ARG A 49 -8.79 15.67 -8.13
C ARG A 49 -9.08 14.98 -6.82
N ARG A 50 -10.31 15.04 -6.33
CA ARG A 50 -10.71 14.38 -5.08
C ARG A 50 -10.51 12.86 -5.17
N ARG A 51 -11.01 12.25 -6.24
CA ARG A 51 -10.88 10.79 -6.46
C ARG A 51 -9.42 10.34 -6.60
N LEU A 52 -8.58 11.10 -7.30
CA LEU A 52 -7.16 10.80 -7.40
C LEU A 52 -6.43 10.93 -6.07
N ILE A 53 -6.71 11.97 -5.29
CA ILE A 53 -6.11 12.14 -3.96
C ILE A 53 -6.51 10.98 -3.05
N ASP A 54 -7.77 10.59 -3.06
CA ASP A 54 -8.25 9.45 -2.29
C ASP A 54 -7.53 8.17 -2.73
N TYR A 55 -7.45 7.91 -4.04
CA TYR A 55 -6.70 6.77 -4.58
C TYR A 55 -5.23 6.74 -4.13
N LEU A 56 -4.52 7.87 -4.25
CA LEU A 56 -3.12 7.97 -3.84
C LEU A 56 -2.95 7.78 -2.33
N ARG A 57 -3.92 8.21 -1.51
CA ARG A 57 -3.92 7.96 -0.06
C ARG A 57 -4.10 6.48 0.27
N LEU A 58 -4.97 5.78 -0.46
CA LEU A 58 -5.11 4.33 -0.31
C LEU A 58 -3.84 3.59 -0.72
N GLN A 59 -3.22 3.97 -1.85
CA GLN A 59 -1.95 3.37 -2.29
C GLN A 59 -0.80 3.59 -1.31
N LYS A 60 -0.76 4.74 -0.61
CA LYS A 60 0.30 5.01 0.38
C LYS A 60 0.39 3.98 1.50
N LYS A 61 -0.70 3.29 1.85
CA LYS A 61 -0.67 2.20 2.82
C LYS A 61 0.20 1.03 2.32
N TYR A 62 0.14 0.75 1.03
CA TYR A 62 0.87 -0.33 0.38
C TYR A 62 2.28 0.09 -0.08
N ASN A 63 2.61 1.39 -0.11
CA ASN A 63 3.96 1.84 -0.44
C ASN A 63 5.03 1.45 0.61
N LEU A 64 4.61 1.01 1.80
CA LEU A 64 5.51 0.43 2.81
C LEU A 64 5.77 -1.07 2.57
N GLU A 65 5.00 -1.70 1.69
CA GLU A 65 5.14 -3.11 1.37
C GLU A 65 6.16 -3.26 0.24
N LEU A 66 7.24 -3.99 0.53
CA LEU A 66 8.20 -4.43 -0.47
C LEU A 66 7.68 -5.73 -1.08
N SER A 67 7.57 -5.76 -2.42
CA SER A 67 7.37 -7.02 -3.12
C SER A 67 8.65 -7.84 -3.00
N VAL A 68 8.56 -8.98 -2.34
CA VAL A 68 9.69 -9.88 -2.08
C VAL A 68 9.41 -11.25 -2.68
N ASN A 69 10.45 -11.92 -3.15
CA ASN A 69 10.35 -13.33 -3.55
C ASN A 69 9.99 -14.17 -2.31
N PRO A 70 8.95 -15.02 -2.36
CA PRO A 70 8.61 -15.90 -1.25
C PRO A 70 9.78 -16.78 -0.75
N ALA A 71 10.75 -17.10 -1.62
CA ALA A 71 11.95 -17.86 -1.27
C ALA A 71 12.80 -17.18 -0.19
N ILE A 72 12.77 -15.85 -0.08
CA ILE A 72 13.51 -15.05 0.91
C ILE A 72 13.17 -15.46 2.35
N PHE A 73 11.92 -15.87 2.60
CA PHE A 73 11.48 -16.31 3.93
C PHE A 73 11.94 -17.73 4.29
N ASN A 74 12.38 -18.52 3.32
CA ASN A 74 12.74 -19.93 3.52
C ASN A 74 14.22 -20.12 3.88
N CYS A 75 15.01 -19.02 3.97
CA CYS A 75 16.46 -19.03 4.21
C CYS A 75 17.28 -19.87 3.23
N GLN A 76 16.70 -20.24 2.09
CA GLN A 76 17.38 -20.92 0.99
C GLN A 76 17.92 -19.85 0.05
N LEU A 77 18.94 -19.14 0.50
CA LEU A 77 19.64 -18.16 -0.32
C LEU A 77 20.81 -18.87 -0.99
N ASP A 78 20.76 -19.00 -2.31
CA ASP A 78 21.91 -19.45 -3.10
C ASP A 78 22.87 -18.28 -3.33
N GLU A 79 24.18 -18.52 -3.37
CA GLU A 79 25.20 -17.50 -3.68
C GLU A 79 25.03 -16.86 -5.07
N ASN A 80 24.14 -17.39 -5.91
CA ASN A 80 23.83 -16.90 -7.24
C ASN A 80 22.60 -15.96 -7.28
N GLU A 81 21.92 -15.73 -6.15
CA GLU A 81 20.82 -14.77 -6.08
C GLU A 81 21.33 -13.32 -6.05
N ASP A 82 20.46 -12.37 -6.39
CA ASP A 82 20.82 -10.96 -6.40
C ASP A 82 21.25 -10.48 -5.00
N ASP A 83 22.33 -9.69 -4.91
CA ASP A 83 22.87 -9.13 -3.65
C ASP A 83 21.80 -8.49 -2.74
N LYS A 84 20.75 -7.93 -3.36
CA LYS A 84 19.61 -7.31 -2.66
C LYS A 84 18.72 -8.33 -1.95
N ASP A 85 18.45 -9.46 -2.59
CA ASP A 85 17.60 -10.51 -2.05
C ASP A 85 18.35 -11.25 -0.93
N ILE A 86 19.67 -11.44 -1.07
CA ILE A 86 20.55 -11.94 -0.01
C ILE A 86 20.49 -11.03 1.22
N ALA A 87 20.73 -9.72 1.05
CA ALA A 87 20.71 -8.77 2.15
C ALA A 87 19.34 -8.69 2.85
N LEU A 88 18.26 -8.80 2.07
CA LEU A 88 16.90 -8.79 2.61
C LEU A 88 16.58 -10.08 3.37
N GLY A 89 16.99 -11.23 2.85
CA GLY A 89 16.80 -12.53 3.52
C GLY A 89 17.58 -12.62 4.84
N LEU A 90 18.80 -12.09 4.91
CA LEU A 90 19.55 -11.96 6.16
C LEU A 90 18.79 -11.10 7.19
N ALA A 91 18.26 -9.95 6.79
CA ALA A 91 17.49 -9.07 7.68
C ALA A 91 16.17 -9.70 8.14
N VAL A 92 15.50 -10.46 7.26
CA VAL A 92 14.27 -11.21 7.59
C VAL A 92 14.59 -12.33 8.58
N ALA A 93 15.64 -13.12 8.33
CA ALA A 93 16.07 -14.20 9.22
C ALA A 93 16.42 -13.67 10.63
N GLU A 94 17.14 -12.55 10.72
CA GLU A 94 17.44 -11.91 12.01
C GLU A 94 16.17 -11.54 12.78
N LYS A 95 15.15 -11.00 12.09
CA LYS A 95 13.87 -10.61 12.71
C LYS A 95 13.00 -11.80 13.10
N VAL A 96 12.97 -12.86 12.30
CA VAL A 96 12.20 -14.08 12.57
C VAL A 96 12.80 -14.87 13.75
N CYS A 97 14.13 -14.91 13.86
CA CYS A 97 14.82 -15.58 14.96
C CYS A 97 14.61 -14.92 16.34
N GLN A 98 14.01 -13.71 16.43
CA GLN A 98 13.77 -13.01 17.69
C GLN A 98 12.40 -13.29 18.35
N GLU A 99 11.54 -14.13 17.77
CA GLU A 99 10.24 -14.45 18.38
C GLU A 99 10.04 -15.95 18.62
N ASP A 100 10.78 -16.50 19.59
CA ASP A 100 10.17 -17.42 20.53
C ASP A 100 10.13 -16.72 21.89
N ASN A 101 9.05 -16.01 22.17
CA ASN A 101 8.85 -15.30 23.44
C ASN A 101 8.48 -16.30 24.55
N TYR A 102 9.37 -17.26 24.81
CA TYR A 102 9.27 -18.21 25.91
C TYR A 102 9.11 -17.47 27.25
N THR A 103 9.65 -16.24 27.35
CA THR A 103 9.50 -15.35 28.50
C THR A 103 8.03 -15.13 28.86
N LEU A 104 7.19 -14.74 27.89
CA LEU A 104 5.76 -14.51 28.15
C LEU A 104 5.03 -15.80 28.55
N LYS A 105 5.41 -16.93 27.93
CA LYS A 105 4.84 -18.24 28.27
C LYS A 105 5.18 -18.64 29.71
N PHE A 106 6.46 -18.49 30.12
CA PHE A 106 6.90 -18.80 31.47
C PHE A 106 6.30 -17.87 32.53
N GLU A 107 6.11 -16.58 32.22
CA GLU A 107 5.44 -15.64 33.12
C GLU A 107 3.97 -16.02 33.38
N ILE A 108 3.24 -16.41 32.33
CA ILE A 108 1.83 -16.84 32.45
C ILE A 108 1.73 -18.15 33.25
N GLU A 109 2.62 -19.11 32.99
CA GLU A 109 2.64 -20.39 33.69
C GLU A 109 2.91 -20.20 35.19
N ALA A 110 3.91 -19.40 35.55
CA ALA A 110 4.22 -19.06 36.94
C ALA A 110 3.06 -18.32 37.64
N ALA A 111 2.36 -17.43 36.94
CA ALA A 111 1.19 -16.75 37.48
C ALA A 111 0.04 -17.74 37.76
N ASN A 112 -0.23 -18.66 36.84
CA ASN A 112 -1.27 -19.68 37.03
C ASN A 112 -0.97 -20.62 38.21
N GLU A 113 0.30 -20.99 38.43
CA GLU A 113 0.70 -21.76 39.62
C GLU A 113 0.45 -20.98 40.91
N ALA A 114 0.78 -19.69 40.95
CA ALA A 114 0.59 -18.84 42.13
C ALA A 114 -0.90 -18.62 42.50
N PHE A 115 -1.80 -18.67 41.51
CA PHE A 115 -3.25 -18.53 41.73
C PHE A 115 -4.00 -19.87 41.88
N SER A 116 -3.30 -21.01 41.86
CA SER A 116 -3.90 -22.35 41.99
C SER A 116 -4.07 -22.82 43.45
N HIS A 117 -3.68 -22.01 44.44
CA HIS A 117 -3.91 -22.23 45.88
C HIS A 117 -4.92 -21.23 46.45
#